data_AF-A0A1V6HP62-F1
#
_entry.id   AF-A0A1V6HP62-F1
#
_cell.length_a   1.000
_cell.length_b   1.000
_cell.length_c   1.000
_cell.angle_alpha   90.00
_cell.angle_beta   90.00
_cell.angle_gamma   90.00
#
_symmetry.space_group_name_H-M   'P 1'
#
loop_
_entity.id
_entity.type
_entity.pdbx_description
1 polymer ?
#
loop_
_entity_poly.entity_id
_entity_poly.type
_entity_poly.pdbx_seq_one_letter_code
_entity_poly.pdbx_strand_id
1 'polypeptide(L)'
;MESAGRVVTFHLEADEATAAVTGATAVRWVVDRETRRPLRADLLFAGGRVARVVEFQGFRPGRRPLPARLVLKDVLRGTPPLEVEILEVEERPVPAALFDLTDGSARARLLAGDPEL
;
A
#
# COMPACT_ATOMS: atom_id res chain seq x y z
N MET A 1 2.98 -3.88 28.91
CA MET A 1 2.24 -2.64 29.25
C MET A 1 1.32 -2.36 28.08
N GLU A 2 0.02 -2.63 28.24
CA GLU A 2 -0.97 -2.49 27.17
C GLU A 2 -1.03 -1.05 26.69
N SER A 3 -0.76 -0.87 25.40
CA SER A 3 -0.68 0.39 24.67
C SER A 3 -2.08 0.94 24.35
N ALA A 4 -2.99 0.98 25.32
CA ALA A 4 -4.42 1.22 25.12
C ALA A 4 -4.80 2.68 24.73
N GLY A 5 -3.85 3.49 24.28
CA GLY A 5 -4.10 4.85 23.77
C GLY A 5 -3.27 5.30 22.57
N ARG A 6 -2.33 4.47 22.07
CA ARG A 6 -1.37 4.89 21.02
C ARG A 6 -1.90 4.74 19.60
N VAL A 7 -2.91 3.90 19.38
CA VAL A 7 -3.38 3.56 18.04
C VAL A 7 -4.85 3.89 17.85
N VAL A 8 -5.21 4.32 16.65
CA VAL A 8 -6.59 4.52 16.19
C VAL A 8 -6.84 3.55 15.04
N THR A 9 -7.99 2.89 15.09
CA THR A 9 -8.41 1.95 14.06
C THR A 9 -9.55 2.54 13.25
N PHE A 10 -9.38 2.65 11.95
CA PHE A 10 -10.43 3.02 11.01
C PHE A 10 -10.91 1.76 10.28
N HIS A 11 -12.23 1.59 10.21
CA HIS A 11 -12.86 0.57 9.37
C HIS A 11 -13.46 1.29 8.17
N LEU A 12 -12.97 0.98 6.98
CA LEU A 12 -13.48 1.54 5.73
C LEU A 12 -14.10 0.41 4.92
N GLU A 13 -15.39 0.53 4.64
CA GLU A 13 -16.10 -0.42 3.80
C GLU A 13 -15.91 -0.03 2.33
N ALA A 14 -15.71 -1.03 1.47
CA ALA A 14 -15.67 -0.83 0.05
C ALA A 14 -17.10 -0.61 -0.48
N ASP A 15 -17.26 0.32 -1.42
CA ASP A 15 -18.46 0.34 -2.24
C ASP A 15 -18.56 -0.93 -3.10
N GLU A 16 -19.75 -1.18 -3.65
CA GLU A 16 -20.03 -2.40 -4.42
C GLU A 16 -19.08 -2.56 -5.62
N ALA A 17 -18.77 -1.47 -6.33
CA ALA A 17 -17.88 -1.49 -7.49
C ALA A 17 -16.44 -1.87 -7.10
N THR A 18 -15.93 -1.31 -6.01
CA THR A 18 -14.59 -1.59 -5.49
C THR A 18 -14.49 -3.02 -4.96
N ALA A 19 -15.52 -3.49 -4.25
CA ALA A 19 -15.59 -4.85 -3.75
C ALA A 19 -15.62 -5.88 -4.89
N ALA A 20 -16.37 -5.61 -5.97
CA ALA A 20 -16.45 -6.49 -7.14
C ALA A 20 -15.10 -6.67 -7.85
N VAL A 21 -14.30 -5.61 -7.95
CA VAL A 21 -12.98 -5.65 -8.63
C VAL A 21 -11.90 -6.27 -7.75
N THR A 22 -11.86 -5.89 -6.47
CA THR A 22 -10.75 -6.26 -5.58
C THR A 22 -10.99 -7.54 -4.79
N GLY A 23 -12.26 -7.97 -4.69
CA GLY A 23 -12.72 -9.01 -3.77
C GLY A 23 -12.72 -8.59 -2.30
N ALA A 24 -12.11 -7.45 -1.96
CA ALA A 24 -12.03 -6.92 -0.60
C ALA A 24 -13.31 -6.14 -0.28
N THR A 25 -13.99 -6.51 0.80
CA THR A 25 -15.22 -5.85 1.24
C THR A 25 -14.94 -4.71 2.21
N ALA A 26 -13.77 -4.72 2.85
CA ALA A 26 -13.35 -3.65 3.74
C ALA A 26 -11.84 -3.61 3.91
N VAL A 27 -11.34 -2.49 4.41
CA VAL A 27 -9.98 -2.35 4.94
C VAL A 27 -10.04 -1.79 6.36
N ARG A 28 -9.27 -2.41 7.25
CA ARG A 28 -9.04 -1.91 8.60
C ARG A 28 -7.66 -1.28 8.69
N TRP A 29 -7.61 0.04 8.84
CA TRP A 29 -6.38 0.79 9.05
C TRP A 29 -6.08 0.94 10.53
N VAL A 30 -4.90 0.53 10.96
CA VAL A 30 -4.34 0.84 12.28
C VAL A 30 -3.33 1.94 12.10
N VAL A 31 -3.54 3.05 12.79
CA VAL A 31 -2.78 4.29 12.63
C VAL A 31 -2.24 4.71 14.00
N ASP A 32 -0.98 5.12 14.07
CA ASP A 32 -0.40 5.72 15.27
C ASP A 32 -1.05 7.10 15.51
N ARG A 33 -1.62 7.30 16.69
CA ARG A 33 -2.45 8.47 17.01
C ARG A 33 -1.65 9.78 17.00
N GLU A 34 -0.41 9.73 17.45
CA GLU A 34 0.44 10.92 17.62
C GLU A 34 1.04 11.35 16.29
N THR A 35 1.66 10.40 15.58
CA THR A 35 2.35 10.66 14.31
C THR A 35 1.40 10.64 13.11
N ARG A 36 0.18 10.12 13.28
CA ARG A 36 -0.82 9.89 12.23
C ARG A 36 -0.32 8.97 11.11
N ARG A 37 0.70 8.16 11.38
CA ARG A 37 1.31 7.25 10.41
C ARG A 37 0.55 5.92 10.40
N PRO A 38 0.25 5.35 9.23
CA PRO A 38 -0.30 4.00 9.19
C PRO A 38 0.75 3.03 9.71
N LEU A 39 0.31 2.11 10.57
CA LEU A 39 1.13 1.03 11.10
C LEU A 39 0.79 -0.28 10.41
N ARG A 40 -0.50 -0.48 10.09
CA ARG A 40 -1.02 -1.70 9.51
C ARG A 40 -2.32 -1.48 8.74
N ALA A 41 -2.53 -2.24 7.68
CA ALA A 41 -3.80 -2.37 6.99
C ALA A 41 -4.18 -3.85 6.87
N ASP A 42 -5.34 -4.22 7.41
CA ASP A 42 -5.94 -5.54 7.18
C ASP A 42 -6.93 -5.43 6.03
N LEU A 43 -6.77 -6.21 4.97
CA LEU A 43 -7.75 -6.33 3.90
C LEU A 43 -8.71 -7.48 4.24
N LEU A 44 -10.00 -7.18 4.28
CA LEU A 44 -11.05 -8.11 4.66
C LEU A 44 -11.81 -8.57 3.43
N PHE A 45 -12.07 -9.88 3.34
CA PHE A 45 -13.01 -10.45 2.38
C PHE A 45 -14.41 -10.58 2.98
N ALA A 46 -15.37 -10.95 2.13
CA ALA A 46 -16.74 -11.23 2.53
C ALA A 46 -16.77 -12.16 3.76
N GLY A 47 -17.59 -11.79 4.76
CA GLY A 47 -17.63 -12.45 6.06
C GLY A 47 -16.62 -11.91 7.08
N GLY A 48 -15.93 -10.80 6.79
CA GLY A 48 -15.08 -10.09 7.77
C GLY A 48 -13.76 -10.79 8.10
N ARG A 49 -13.38 -11.80 7.33
CA ARG A 49 -12.11 -12.51 7.50
C ARG A 49 -10.97 -11.70 6.90
N VAL A 50 -9.88 -11.57 7.66
CA VAL A 50 -8.65 -10.95 7.17
C VAL A 50 -8.00 -11.87 6.15
N ALA A 51 -7.85 -11.37 4.92
CA ALA A 51 -7.24 -12.10 3.82
C ALA A 51 -5.76 -11.76 3.68
N ARG A 52 -5.44 -10.46 3.75
CA ARG A 52 -4.08 -9.94 3.61
C ARG A 52 -3.81 -8.89 4.66
N VAL A 53 -2.55 -8.76 5.03
CA VAL A 53 -2.07 -7.75 5.95
C VAL A 53 -0.91 -7.01 5.32
N VAL A 54 -0.92 -5.69 5.41
CA VAL A 54 0.21 -4.83 5.06
C VAL A 54 0.69 -4.15 6.34
N GLU A 55 1.97 -4.32 6.70
CA GLU A 55 2.59 -3.62 7.82
C GLU A 55 3.57 -2.58 7.31
N PHE A 56 3.54 -1.39 7.91
CA PHE A 56 4.31 -0.22 7.49
C PHE A 56 5.41 0.06 8.52
N GLN A 57 6.66 0.13 8.08
CA GLN A 57 7.81 0.18 8.97
C GLN A 57 8.83 1.24 8.56
N GLY A 58 9.60 1.71 9.56
CA GLY A 58 10.79 2.52 9.33
C GLY A 58 10.52 3.83 8.59
N PHE A 59 9.47 4.56 8.97
CA PHE A 59 9.12 5.81 8.29
C PHE A 59 10.28 6.79 8.22
N ARG A 60 10.66 7.19 7.00
CA ARG A 60 11.70 8.18 6.74
C ARG A 60 11.23 9.57 7.17
N PRO A 61 12.10 10.40 7.76
CA PRO A 61 11.77 11.78 8.08
C PRO A 61 11.64 12.62 6.79
N GLY A 62 10.85 13.69 6.82
CA GLY A 62 10.67 14.59 5.67
C GLY A 62 9.30 15.25 5.64
N ARG A 63 9.07 16.12 4.64
CA ARG A 63 7.79 16.85 4.45
C ARG A 63 6.63 15.89 4.14
N ARG A 64 6.93 14.75 3.50
CA ARG A 64 5.98 13.66 3.24
C ARG A 64 6.58 12.35 3.77
N PRO A 65 6.30 11.96 5.02
CA PRO A 65 6.83 10.74 5.60
C PRO A 65 6.34 9.52 4.82
N LEU A 66 7.27 8.65 4.43
CA LEU A 66 7.00 7.41 3.70
C LEU A 66 7.61 6.23 4.47
N PRO A 67 6.99 5.05 4.48
CA PRO A 67 7.59 3.85 5.06
C PRO A 67 8.86 3.48 4.28
N ALA A 68 9.94 3.09 4.97
CA ALA A 68 11.11 2.52 4.29
C ALA A 68 10.87 1.06 3.90
N ARG A 69 9.98 0.36 4.62
CA ARG A 69 9.68 -1.05 4.40
C ARG A 69 8.20 -1.34 4.56
N LEU A 70 7.70 -2.25 3.72
CA LEU A 70 6.39 -2.87 3.82
C LEU A 70 6.54 -4.38 4.00
N VAL A 71 5.74 -4.97 4.87
CA VAL A 71 5.64 -6.43 4.99
C VAL A 71 4.23 -6.86 4.60
N LEU A 72 4.12 -7.67 3.56
CA LEU A 72 2.87 -8.18 3.03
C LEU A 72 2.69 -9.63 3.46
N LYS A 73 1.58 -9.94 4.12
CA LYS A 73 1.25 -11.29 4.60
C LYS A 73 -0.03 -11.76 3.92
N ASP A 74 0.02 -12.94 3.30
CA ASP A 74 -1.18 -13.64 2.83
C ASP A 74 -1.64 -14.61 3.93
N VAL A 75 -2.70 -14.22 4.64
CA VAL A 75 -3.21 -14.96 5.80
C VAL A 75 -3.96 -16.21 5.36
N LEU A 76 -4.55 -16.21 4.16
CA LEU A 76 -5.34 -17.33 3.66
C LEU A 76 -4.46 -18.47 3.16
N ARG A 77 -3.40 -18.12 2.44
CA ARG A 77 -2.47 -19.10 1.85
C ARG A 77 -1.37 -19.50 2.82
N GLY A 78 -1.11 -18.71 3.86
CA GLY A 78 -0.06 -18.96 4.85
C GLY A 78 1.34 -18.96 4.23
N THR A 79 1.52 -18.33 3.06
CA THR A 79 2.82 -18.22 2.42
C THR A 79 3.75 -17.34 3.25
N PRO A 80 5.08 -17.51 3.12
CA PRO A 80 6.03 -16.61 3.74
C PRO A 80 5.71 -15.14 3.44
N PRO A 81 5.89 -14.22 4.41
CA PRO A 81 5.71 -12.80 4.17
C PRO A 81 6.60 -12.30 3.03
N LEU A 82 6.08 -11.42 2.19
CA LEU A 82 6.85 -10.67 1.21
C LEU A 82 7.30 -9.36 1.84
N GLU A 83 8.60 -9.09 1.83
CA GLU A 83 9.15 -7.81 2.23
C GLU A 83 9.41 -6.95 0.99
N VAL A 84 8.96 -5.69 1.05
CA VAL A 84 9.23 -4.68 0.03
C VAL A 84 10.00 -3.54 0.69
N GLU A 85 11.19 -3.26 0.18
CA GLU A 85 12.01 -2.15 0.62
C GLU A 85 11.91 -1.01 -0.39
N ILE A 86 11.60 0.19 0.10
CA ILE A 86 11.59 1.40 -0.72
C ILE A 86 12.98 2.00 -0.63
N LEU A 87 13.76 1.88 -1.70
CA LEU A 87 15.15 2.36 -1.73
C LEU A 87 15.21 3.87 -1.92
N GLU A 88 14.53 4.39 -2.94
CA GLU A 88 14.55 5.79 -3.33
C GLU A 88 13.15 6.23 -3.78
N VAL A 89 12.85 7.50 -3.57
CA VAL A 89 11.62 8.15 -4.03
C VAL A 89 12.00 9.50 -4.61
N GLU A 90 11.71 9.67 -5.89
CA GLU A 90 11.93 10.92 -6.62
C GLU A 90 10.59 11.51 -7.04
N GLU A 91 10.43 12.82 -6.87
CA GLU A 91 9.29 13.56 -7.40
C GLU A 91 9.66 14.10 -8.79
N ARG A 92 8.99 13.59 -9.82
CA ARG A 92 9.17 14.03 -11.20
C ARG A 92 7.85 14.03 -11.97
N PRO A 93 7.71 14.84 -13.04
CA PRO A 93 6.59 14.71 -13.97
C PRO A 93 6.52 13.30 -14.54
N VAL A 94 5.33 12.70 -14.56
CA VAL A 94 5.11 11.38 -15.14
C VAL A 94 4.23 11.55 -16.39
N PRO A 95 4.76 11.34 -17.61
CA PRO A 95 3.99 11.49 -18.84
C PRO A 95 2.76 10.59 -18.88
N ALA A 96 1.61 11.13 -19.33
CA ALA A 96 0.36 10.38 -19.44
C ALA A 96 0.48 9.14 -20.34
N ALA A 97 1.35 9.20 -21.37
CA ALA A 97 1.62 8.10 -22.28
C ALA A 97 2.15 6.83 -21.57
N LEU A 98 2.72 6.94 -20.36
CA LEU A 98 3.13 5.77 -19.58
C LEU A 98 1.93 4.91 -19.13
N PHE A 99 0.73 5.49 -19.10
CA PHE A 99 -0.50 4.82 -18.68
C PHE A 99 -1.40 4.41 -19.85
N ASP A 100 -0.96 4.58 -21.10
CA ASP A 100 -1.74 4.18 -22.26
C ASP A 100 -1.85 2.65 -22.33
N LEU A 101 -3.07 2.11 -22.23
CA LEU A 101 -3.33 0.67 -22.22
C LEU A 101 -3.20 0.03 -23.62
N THR A 102 -3.17 0.86 -24.67
CA THR A 102 -3.13 0.47 -26.08
C THR A 102 -1.76 0.73 -26.73
N ASP A 103 -1.02 1.73 -26.26
CA ASP A 103 0.36 2.01 -26.67
C ASP A 103 1.35 1.85 -25.49
N GLY A 104 2.25 0.88 -25.60
CA GLY A 104 3.30 0.62 -24.62
C GLY A 104 4.63 1.33 -24.87
N SER A 105 4.74 2.15 -25.92
CA SER A 105 6.02 2.71 -26.39
C SER A 105 6.75 3.54 -25.33
N ALA A 106 6.02 4.35 -24.56
CA ALA A 106 6.59 5.15 -23.47
C ALA A 106 7.12 4.27 -22.32
N ARG A 107 6.39 3.19 -21.98
CA ARG A 107 6.84 2.23 -20.95
C ARG A 107 8.09 1.48 -21.39
N ALA A 108 8.15 1.08 -22.65
CA ALA A 108 9.31 0.38 -23.19
C ALA A 108 10.58 1.26 -23.13
N ARG A 109 10.47 2.54 -23.48
CA ARG A 109 11.57 3.52 -23.35
C ARG A 109 12.01 3.71 -21.90
N LEU A 110 11.08 3.73 -20.95
CA LEU A 110 11.40 3.89 -19.53
C LEU A 110 12.23 2.73 -19.01
N LEU A 111 11.82 1.50 -19.35
CA LEU A 111 12.54 0.28 -18.99
C LEU A 111 13.91 0.18 -19.66
N ALA A 112 14.10 0.82 -20.82
CA ALA A 112 15.36 0.91 -21.51
C ALA A 112 16.32 1.97 -20.92
N GLY A 113 15.88 2.77 -19.94
CA GLY A 113 16.70 3.80 -19.31
C GLY A 113 16.86 5.07 -20.15
N ASP A 114 15.89 5.37 -21.02
CA ASP A 114 15.90 6.58 -21.87
C ASP A 114 15.71 7.85 -21.00
N PRO A 115 16.68 8.79 -20.99
CA PRO A 115 16.63 9.97 -20.13
C PRO A 115 15.66 11.07 -20.62
N GLU A 116 15.10 10.97 -21.84
CA GLU A 116 14.23 12.01 -22.42
C GLU A 116 12.72 11.77 -22.23
N LEU A 117 12.33 10.97 -21.24
CA LEU A 117 10.92 10.71 -20.89
C LEU A 117 10.31 11.76 -19.96
#